data_AF-A0A176YQC7-F1
#
_entry.id   AF-A0A176YQC7-F1
#
_cell.length_a   1.000
_cell.length_b   1.000
_cell.length_c   1.000
_cell.angle_alpha   90.00
_cell.angle_beta   90.00
_cell.angle_gamma   90.00
#
_symmetry.space_group_name_H-M   'P 1'
#
loop_
_entity.id
_entity.type
_entity.pdbx_description
1 polymer ?
#
loop_
_entity_poly.entity_id
_entity_poly.type
_entity_poly.pdbx_seq_one_letter_code
_entity_poly.pdbx_strand_id
1 'polypeptide(L)'
;MKAIIFSLGLLASHSLIPVSDRVPELKVEALCESTSQTDKAMGLALAQSFADCMRDETAARQQLGTVWATAKPAVRDTCEGEATSLGTQSYVDLLTCIQMTETASAMASTPPLRGASKNRNKQ
;
A
#
# COMPACT_ATOMS: atom_id res chain seq x y z
N MET A 1 -6.91 32.09 -45.51
CA MET A 1 -7.68 31.38 -44.45
C MET A 1 -7.90 29.95 -44.89
N LYS A 2 -7.36 28.97 -44.15
CA LYS A 2 -7.89 27.61 -43.92
C LYS A 2 -6.88 26.91 -43.00
N ALA A 3 -7.27 26.71 -41.75
CA ALA A 3 -6.50 26.01 -40.73
C ALA A 3 -6.67 24.50 -40.88
N ILE A 4 -5.65 23.72 -40.52
CA ILE A 4 -5.76 22.28 -40.29
C ILE A 4 -5.16 22.02 -38.91
N ILE A 5 -6.02 21.66 -37.97
CA ILE A 5 -5.66 21.30 -36.60
C ILE A 5 -5.68 19.77 -36.56
N PHE A 6 -4.50 19.15 -36.40
CA PHE A 6 -4.38 17.70 -36.16
C PHE A 6 -4.44 17.46 -34.65
N SER A 7 -5.58 16.97 -34.17
CA SER A 7 -5.75 16.53 -32.78
C SER A 7 -5.20 15.12 -32.62
N LEU A 8 -4.02 14.97 -32.00
CA LEU A 8 -3.47 13.66 -31.64
C LEU A 8 -4.03 13.25 -30.27
N GLY A 9 -5.02 12.37 -30.27
CA GLY A 9 -5.57 11.78 -29.04
C GLY A 9 -4.63 10.74 -28.46
N LEU A 10 -4.07 10.99 -27.26
CA LEU A 10 -3.41 9.95 -26.47
C LEU A 10 -4.48 9.01 -25.88
N LEU A 11 -4.63 7.82 -26.45
CA LEU A 11 -5.30 6.72 -25.77
C LEU A 11 -4.33 6.13 -24.74
N ALA A 12 -4.47 6.55 -23.48
CA ALA A 12 -3.82 5.89 -22.35
C ALA A 12 -4.33 4.43 -22.28
N SER A 13 -3.47 3.51 -22.74
CA SER A 13 -3.72 2.07 -22.68
C SER A 13 -3.39 1.61 -21.27
N HIS A 14 -4.37 1.60 -20.37
CA HIS A 14 -4.22 0.99 -19.06
C HIS A 14 -4.07 -0.52 -19.29
N SER A 15 -2.84 -1.02 -19.22
CA SER A 15 -2.58 -2.46 -19.28
C SER A 15 -3.24 -3.09 -18.05
N LEU A 16 -4.35 -3.80 -18.27
CA LEU A 16 -4.95 -4.64 -17.26
C LEU A 16 -4.06 -5.89 -17.11
N ILE A 17 -3.01 -5.77 -16.31
CA ILE A 17 -2.26 -6.95 -15.86
C ILE A 17 -3.22 -7.69 -14.93
N PRO A 18 -3.61 -8.94 -15.24
CA PRO A 18 -4.44 -9.69 -14.31
C PRO A 18 -3.65 -9.91 -13.02
N VAL A 19 -4.14 -9.39 -11.90
CA VAL A 19 -3.60 -9.73 -10.58
C VAL A 19 -3.66 -11.24 -10.41
N SER A 20 -2.52 -11.82 -10.07
CA SER A 20 -2.43 -13.23 -9.72
C SER A 20 -3.31 -13.51 -8.51
N ASP A 21 -4.05 -14.62 -8.52
CA ASP A 21 -4.73 -15.11 -7.31
C ASP A 21 -3.75 -15.48 -6.18
N ARG A 22 -2.45 -15.47 -6.46
CA ARG A 22 -1.39 -15.72 -5.48
C ARG A 22 -0.79 -14.41 -4.99
N VAL A 23 -0.42 -14.39 -3.71
CA VAL A 23 0.39 -13.31 -3.11
C VAL A 23 1.68 -13.13 -3.94
N PRO A 24 2.07 -11.89 -4.29
CA PRO A 24 3.26 -11.64 -5.10
C PRO A 24 4.55 -12.10 -4.41
N GLU A 25 5.56 -12.42 -5.20
CA GLU A 25 6.91 -12.68 -4.69
C GLU A 25 7.68 -11.37 -4.60
N LEU A 26 7.92 -10.91 -3.37
CA LEU A 26 8.62 -9.67 -3.07
C LEU A 26 10.05 -9.97 -2.62
N LYS A 27 11.03 -9.24 -3.16
CA LYS A 27 12.46 -9.40 -2.81
C LYS A 27 12.80 -8.60 -1.55
N VAL A 28 12.33 -9.09 -0.41
CA VAL A 28 12.44 -8.41 0.89
C VAL A 28 13.87 -8.38 1.44
N GLU A 29 14.76 -9.25 0.97
CA GLU A 29 16.15 -9.30 1.44
C GLU A 29 16.90 -8.00 1.15
N ALA A 30 16.71 -7.43 -0.05
CA ALA A 30 17.33 -6.17 -0.44
C ALA A 30 16.81 -4.99 0.40
N LEU A 31 15.52 -4.99 0.73
CA LEU A 31 14.92 -4.04 1.66
C LEU A 31 15.56 -4.17 3.05
N CYS A 32 15.59 -5.38 3.60
CA CYS A 32 16.10 -5.61 4.95
C CYS A 32 17.59 -5.29 5.09
N GLU A 33 18.39 -5.57 4.06
CA GLU A 33 19.80 -5.18 4.03
C GLU A 33 19.94 -3.65 4.01
N SER A 34 19.20 -2.98 3.11
CA SER A 34 19.22 -1.51 3.00
C SER A 34 18.80 -0.83 4.29
N THR A 35 17.72 -1.29 4.93
CA THR A 35 17.22 -0.73 6.19
C THR A 35 18.24 -0.91 7.31
N SER A 36 18.80 -2.11 7.47
CA SER A 36 19.79 -2.36 8.53
C SER A 36 21.07 -1.53 8.34
N GLN A 37 21.54 -1.38 7.10
CA GLN A 37 22.69 -0.52 6.79
C GLN A 37 22.39 0.96 7.06
N THR A 38 21.21 1.42 6.66
CA THR A 38 20.77 2.81 6.85
C THR A 38 20.67 3.17 8.32
N ASP A 39 19.97 2.34 9.10
CA ASP A 39 19.77 2.56 10.54
C ASP A 39 21.11 2.59 11.29
N LYS A 40 22.04 1.70 10.91
CA LYS A 40 23.39 1.66 11.46
C LYS A 40 24.18 2.91 11.07
N ALA A 41 24.12 3.35 9.82
CA ALA A 41 24.79 4.56 9.36
C ALA A 41 24.25 5.82 10.04
N MET A 42 22.96 5.83 10.38
CA MET A 42 22.30 6.91 11.11
C MET A 42 22.53 6.85 12.63
N GLY A 43 23.13 5.77 13.14
CA GLY A 43 23.35 5.60 14.58
C GLY A 43 22.06 5.54 15.39
N LEU A 44 20.98 4.97 14.83
CA LEU A 44 19.70 4.88 15.51
C LEU A 44 19.83 4.02 16.77
N ALA A 45 19.29 4.52 17.89
CA ALA A 45 19.30 3.78 19.17
C ALA A 45 18.51 2.47 19.09
N LEU A 46 17.54 2.40 18.17
CA LEU A 46 16.68 1.25 17.93
C LEU A 46 16.80 0.81 16.45
N ALA A 47 18.04 0.62 15.99
CA ALA A 47 18.32 0.17 14.64
C ALA A 47 17.69 -1.21 14.37
N GLN A 48 16.99 -1.33 13.25
CA GLN A 48 16.44 -2.60 12.80
C GLN A 48 17.57 -3.52 12.34
N SER A 49 17.63 -4.72 12.91
CA SER A 49 18.53 -5.76 12.42
C SER A 49 17.97 -6.40 11.15
N PHE A 50 18.84 -6.92 10.28
CA PHE A 50 18.42 -7.72 9.14
C PHE A 50 17.50 -8.88 9.55
N ALA A 51 17.83 -9.55 10.67
CA ALA A 51 17.06 -10.70 11.16
C ALA A 51 15.66 -10.31 11.65
N ASP A 52 15.53 -9.17 12.35
CA ASP A 52 14.23 -8.66 12.79
C ASP A 52 13.38 -8.25 11.59
N CYS A 53 13.97 -7.56 10.61
CA CYS A 53 13.28 -7.23 9.37
C CYS A 53 12.75 -8.49 8.65
N MET A 54 13.62 -9.48 8.43
CA MET A 54 13.22 -10.72 7.74
C MET A 54 12.14 -11.49 8.50
N ARG A 55 12.17 -11.47 9.84
CA ARG A 55 11.10 -12.04 10.67
C ARG A 55 9.78 -11.34 10.40
N ASP A 56 9.76 -10.02 10.42
CA ASP A 56 8.55 -9.22 10.27
C ASP A 56 7.96 -9.37 8.86
N GLU A 57 8.81 -9.36 7.84
CA GLU A 57 8.43 -9.60 6.44
C GLU A 57 7.88 -11.02 6.21
N THR A 58 8.50 -12.03 6.83
CA THR A 58 8.01 -13.42 6.76
C THR A 58 6.67 -13.57 7.44
N ALA A 59 6.49 -12.94 8.62
CA ALA A 59 5.22 -12.96 9.34
C ALA A 59 4.12 -12.25 8.55
N ALA A 60 4.42 -11.11 7.92
CA ALA A 60 3.48 -10.40 7.07
C ALA A 60 3.08 -11.24 5.84
N ARG A 61 4.03 -11.91 5.19
CA ARG A 61 3.74 -12.83 4.07
C ARG A 61 2.81 -13.97 4.47
N GLN A 62 2.98 -14.53 5.67
CA GLN A 62 2.09 -15.59 6.18
C GLN A 62 0.67 -15.07 6.37
N GLN A 63 0.52 -13.86 6.94
CA GLN A 63 -0.79 -13.23 7.16
C GLN A 63 -1.47 -12.86 5.82
N LEU A 64 -0.69 -12.41 4.84
CA LEU A 64 -1.17 -12.12 3.50
C LEU A 64 -1.84 -13.32 2.84
N GLY A 65 -1.44 -14.55 3.13
CA GLY A 65 -2.10 -15.75 2.58
C GLY A 65 -3.62 -15.76 2.82
N THR A 66 -4.07 -15.29 3.99
CA THR A 66 -5.51 -15.22 4.32
C THR A 66 -6.14 -13.94 3.76
N VAL A 67 -5.50 -12.79 4.00
CA VAL A 67 -6.06 -11.47 3.66
C VAL A 67 -6.13 -11.28 2.14
N TRP A 68 -5.14 -11.78 1.40
CA TRP A 68 -5.11 -11.72 -0.06
C TRP A 68 -6.34 -12.39 -0.64
N ALA A 69 -6.66 -13.62 -0.21
CA ALA A 69 -7.79 -14.40 -0.73
C ALA A 69 -9.13 -13.67 -0.60
N THR A 70 -9.31 -12.85 0.44
CA THR A 70 -10.57 -12.10 0.67
C THR A 70 -10.55 -10.68 0.10
N ALA A 71 -9.38 -10.11 -0.15
CA ALA A 71 -9.24 -8.76 -0.71
C ALA A 71 -9.81 -8.69 -2.14
N LYS A 72 -10.49 -7.59 -2.45
CA LYS A 72 -10.98 -7.32 -3.81
C LYS A 72 -9.81 -7.17 -4.78
N PRO A 73 -9.92 -7.61 -6.05
CA PRO A 73 -8.85 -7.49 -7.04
C PRO A 73 -8.26 -6.08 -7.15
N ALA A 74 -9.11 -5.04 -7.24
CA ALA A 74 -8.64 -3.65 -7.31
C ALA A 74 -7.86 -3.18 -6.07
N VAL A 75 -8.14 -3.74 -4.89
CA VAL A 75 -7.37 -3.46 -3.66
C VAL A 75 -6.01 -4.14 -3.74
N ARG A 76 -5.97 -5.40 -4.22
CA ARG A 76 -4.72 -6.12 -4.46
C ARG A 76 -3.82 -5.37 -5.46
N ASP A 77 -4.38 -4.95 -6.60
CA ASP A 77 -3.67 -4.17 -7.63
C ASP A 77 -3.05 -2.89 -7.06
N THR A 78 -3.87 -2.11 -6.33
CA THR A 78 -3.43 -0.84 -5.74
C THR A 78 -2.33 -1.06 -4.71
N CYS A 79 -2.55 -1.99 -3.78
CA CYS A 79 -1.61 -2.22 -2.69
C CYS A 79 -0.32 -2.92 -3.14
N GLU A 80 -0.36 -3.79 -4.15
CA GLU A 80 0.85 -4.35 -4.75
C GLU A 80 1.67 -3.26 -5.45
N GLY A 81 1.01 -2.34 -6.15
CA GLY A 81 1.64 -1.16 -6.74
C GLY A 81 2.33 -0.28 -5.70
N GLU A 82 1.68 -0.01 -4.56
CA GLU A 82 2.28 0.75 -3.45
C GLU A 82 3.46 0.00 -2.82
N ALA A 83 3.28 -1.28 -2.50
CA ALA A 83 4.29 -2.11 -1.83
C ALA A 83 5.52 -2.43 -2.68
N THR A 84 5.48 -2.16 -3.98
CA THR A 84 6.62 -2.32 -4.91
C THR A 84 7.14 -0.99 -5.46
N SER A 85 6.53 0.12 -5.05
CA SER A 85 6.95 1.46 -5.45
C SER A 85 8.25 1.88 -4.77
N LEU A 86 8.86 2.96 -5.26
CA LEU A 86 10.07 3.58 -4.68
C LEU A 86 11.32 2.67 -4.62
N GLY A 87 11.31 1.53 -5.30
CA GLY A 87 12.45 0.61 -5.36
C GLY A 87 12.58 -0.30 -4.13
N THR A 88 11.58 -0.29 -3.25
CA THR A 88 11.48 -1.17 -2.10
C THR A 88 10.36 -2.19 -2.31
N GLN A 89 10.50 -3.39 -1.75
CA GLN A 89 9.47 -4.42 -1.79
C GLN A 89 9.22 -4.93 -0.38
N SER A 90 8.02 -4.70 0.17
CA SER A 90 7.66 -5.07 1.54
C SER A 90 6.31 -5.79 1.62
N TYR A 91 6.29 -6.96 2.25
CA TYR A 91 5.05 -7.63 2.64
C TYR A 91 4.34 -6.93 3.78
N VAL A 92 5.08 -6.24 4.67
CA VAL A 92 4.49 -5.42 5.73
C VAL A 92 3.69 -4.28 5.13
N ASP A 93 4.24 -3.56 4.14
CA ASP A 93 3.52 -2.48 3.45
C ASP A 93 2.31 -3.00 2.69
N LEU A 94 2.46 -4.12 1.97
CA LEU A 94 1.36 -4.76 1.24
C LEU A 94 0.20 -5.15 2.17
N LEU A 95 0.52 -5.83 3.28
CA LEU A 95 -0.46 -6.24 4.28
C LEU A 95 -1.17 -5.02 4.88
N THR A 96 -0.39 -3.99 5.24
CA THR A 96 -0.90 -2.78 5.86
C THR A 96 -1.83 -2.02 4.93
N CYS A 97 -1.45 -1.84 3.66
CA CYS A 97 -2.30 -1.18 2.67
C CYS A 97 -3.67 -1.88 2.54
N ILE A 98 -3.68 -3.21 2.45
CA ILE A 98 -4.93 -3.96 2.31
C ILE A 98 -5.79 -3.78 3.57
N GLN A 99 -5.20 -3.95 4.76
CA GLN A 99 -5.92 -3.78 6.03
C GLN A 99 -6.48 -2.37 6.20
N MET A 100 -5.70 -1.35 5.84
CA MET A 100 -6.14 0.05 5.90
C MET A 100 -7.27 0.34 4.91
N THR A 101 -7.18 -0.18 3.68
CA THR A 101 -8.21 0.03 2.64
C THR A 101 -9.53 -0.63 3.02
N GLU A 102 -9.49 -1.86 3.55
CA GLU A 102 -10.68 -2.56 4.03
C GLU A 102 -11.27 -1.87 5.28
N THR A 103 -10.42 -1.41 6.20
CA THR A 103 -10.85 -0.64 7.38
C THR A 103 -11.52 0.68 6.97
N ALA A 104 -10.94 1.42 6.02
CA ALA A 104 -11.53 2.64 5.48
C ALA A 104 -12.89 2.39 4.82
N SER A 105 -13.00 1.29 4.06
CA SER A 105 -14.26 0.86 3.44
C SER A 105 -15.35 0.54 4.48
N ALA A 106 -14.96 -0.13 5.57
CA ALA A 106 -15.87 -0.42 6.68
C ALA A 106 -16.33 0.86 7.39
N MET A 107 -15.42 1.80 7.67
CA MET A 107 -15.75 3.08 8.30
C MET A 107 -16.63 3.97 7.43
N ALA A 108 -16.42 3.98 6.11
CA ALA A 108 -17.26 4.72 5.17
C ALA A 108 -18.72 4.25 5.15
N SER A 109 -18.97 3.01 5.59
CA SER A 109 -20.31 2.44 5.71
C SER A 109 -21.01 2.82 7.04
N THR A 110 -20.31 3.52 7.94
CA THR A 110 -20.84 3.93 9.25
C THR A 110 -21.58 5.28 9.12
N PRO A 111 -22.75 5.45 9.76
CA PRO A 111 -23.44 6.75 9.79
C PRO A 111 -22.53 7.87 10.29
N PRO A 112 -22.64 9.09 9.73
CA PRO A 112 -21.77 10.20 10.10
C PRO A 112 -21.88 10.50 11.60
N LEU A 113 -20.73 10.75 12.24
CA LEU A 113 -20.68 11.16 13.64
C LEU A 113 -21.48 12.47 13.78
N ARG A 114 -22.57 12.43 14.53
CA ARG A 114 -23.39 13.62 14.79
C ARG A 114 -22.65 14.49 15.81
N GLY A 115 -21.90 15.48 15.32
CA GLY A 115 -21.18 16.42 16.18
C GLY A 115 -22.12 17.13 17.16
N ALA A 116 -21.76 17.16 18.45
CA ALA A 116 -22.52 17.81 19.52
C ALA A 116 -22.53 19.36 19.43
N SER A 117 -21.93 19.94 18.39
CA SER A 117 -21.72 21.39 18.27
C SER A 117 -22.82 22.08 17.48
N LYS A 118 -24.09 21.98 17.93
CA LYS A 118 -25.19 22.80 17.38
C LYS A 118 -25.67 23.93 18.32
N ASN A 119 -25.06 24.10 19.51
CA ASN A 119 -25.56 25.04 20.52
C ASN A 119 -24.52 26.00 21.15
N ARG A 120 -23.33 26.18 20.56
CA ARG A 120 -22.29 27.07 21.15
C ARG A 120 -22.50 28.58 20.93
N ASN A 121 -23.61 29.03 20.36
CA ASN A 121 -23.84 30.47 20.10
C ASN A 121 -25.13 31.01 20.75
N LYS A 122 -25.34 30.65 22.03
CA LYS A 122 -26.32 31.30 22.90
C LYS A 122 -25.63 31.82 24.17
N GLN A 123 -24.79 32.83 24.03
CA GLN A 123 -24.43 33.77 25.10
C GLN A 123 -24.22 35.16 24.50
#